data_AF-A0A0L0MZT3-F1
#
_entry.id   AF-A0A0L0MZT3-F1
#
_cell.length_a   1.000
_cell.length_b   1.000
_cell.length_c   1.000
_cell.angle_alpha   90.00
_cell.angle_beta   90.00
_cell.angle_gamma   90.00
#
_symmetry.space_group_name_H-M   'P 1'
#
loop_
_entity.id
_entity.type
_entity.pdbx_description
1 polymer ?
#
loop_
_entity_poly.entity_id
_entity_poly.type
_entity_poly.pdbx_seq_one_letter_code
_entity_poly.pdbx_strand_id
1 'polypeptide(L)'
;MVVEVMHGHEFVMTHNDLDPRNILVKGSQVVALLDWEYSGFYPEYWEYCKALWRPGWDGSWVKDRAVDRILEPYLKELAIIWNTSSTICHAPKS
;
A
#
# COMPACT_ATOMS: atom_id res chain seq x y z
N MET A 1 14.09 8.36 -16.03
CA MET A 1 12.94 7.43 -16.03
C MET A 1 12.56 6.93 -14.64
N VAL A 2 13.31 6.01 -13.99
CA VAL A 2 12.93 5.50 -12.63
C VAL A 2 13.00 6.60 -11.57
N VAL A 3 14.13 7.31 -11.54
CA VAL A 3 14.40 8.36 -10.55
C VAL A 3 13.40 9.52 -10.65
N GLU A 4 12.92 9.85 -11.84
CA GLU A 4 11.93 10.91 -12.04
C GLU A 4 10.54 10.51 -11.51
N VAL A 5 10.16 9.24 -11.66
CA VAL A 5 8.87 8.74 -11.17
C VAL A 5 8.83 8.69 -9.64
N MET A 6 9.95 8.39 -8.99
CA MET A 6 10.00 8.20 -7.53
C MET A 6 10.28 9.50 -6.74
N HIS A 7 10.40 10.64 -7.40
CA HIS A 7 10.70 11.93 -6.75
C HIS A 7 9.48 12.85 -6.66
N GLY A 8 9.53 13.81 -5.72
CA GLY A 8 8.52 14.86 -5.57
C GLY A 8 7.29 14.46 -4.75
N HIS A 9 7.29 13.25 -4.18
CA HIS A 9 6.22 12.73 -3.34
C HIS A 9 6.33 13.24 -1.91
N GLU A 10 5.19 13.57 -1.30
CA GLU A 10 5.15 13.93 0.11
C GLU A 10 5.29 12.69 1.00
N PHE A 11 5.99 12.85 2.13
CA PHE A 11 6.04 11.82 3.17
C PHE A 11 4.85 11.97 4.09
N VAL A 12 3.99 10.95 4.10
CA VAL A 12 2.75 10.90 4.87
C VAL A 12 2.75 9.71 5.81
N MET A 13 1.91 9.75 6.84
CA MET A 13 1.69 8.60 7.70
C MET A 13 0.97 7.50 6.91
N THR A 14 1.63 6.37 6.73
CA THR A 14 1.10 5.17 6.06
C THR A 14 0.86 4.08 7.09
N HIS A 15 -0.15 3.25 6.85
CA HIS A 15 -0.46 2.05 7.62
C HIS A 15 0.52 0.90 7.31
N ASN A 16 0.94 0.77 6.05
CA ASN A 16 1.93 -0.21 5.56
C ASN A 16 1.48 -1.70 5.64
N ASP A 17 0.23 -1.94 6.06
CA ASP A 17 -0.47 -3.24 6.09
C ASP A 17 -1.99 -3.06 5.93
N LEU A 18 -2.40 -2.16 5.03
CA LEU A 18 -3.82 -1.91 4.79
C LEU A 18 -4.44 -3.05 3.96
N ASP A 19 -5.14 -3.93 4.67
CA ASP A 19 -5.85 -5.09 4.13
C ASP A 19 -7.26 -5.15 4.74
N PRO A 20 -8.29 -5.69 4.05
CA PRO A 20 -9.64 -5.87 4.58
C PRO A 20 -9.73 -6.41 6.02
N ARG A 21 -8.83 -7.33 6.42
CA ARG A 21 -8.79 -7.88 7.81
C ARG A 21 -8.46 -6.84 8.88
N ASN A 22 -7.83 -5.73 8.49
CA ASN A 22 -7.42 -4.64 9.37
C ASN A 22 -8.43 -3.47 9.37
N ILE A 23 -9.55 -3.60 8.65
CA ILE A 23 -10.60 -2.57 8.56
C ILE A 23 -11.85 -3.05 9.29
N LEU A 24 -12.20 -2.39 10.40
CA LEU A 24 -13.46 -2.67 11.10
C LEU A 24 -14.62 -1.91 10.46
N VAL A 25 -15.69 -2.63 10.13
CA VAL A 25 -16.90 -2.09 9.52
C VAL A 25 -18.11 -2.40 10.39
N LYS A 26 -18.96 -1.40 10.63
CA LYS A 26 -20.27 -1.55 11.28
C LYS A 26 -21.36 -1.10 10.29
N GLY A 27 -22.08 -2.07 9.72
CA GLY A 27 -23.02 -1.80 8.63
C GLY A 27 -22.27 -1.36 7.37
N SER A 28 -22.46 -0.12 6.94
CA SER A 28 -21.76 0.48 5.79
C SER A 28 -20.68 1.52 6.17
N GLN A 29 -20.41 1.69 7.47
CA GLN A 29 -19.41 2.64 7.95
C GLN A 29 -18.14 1.93 8.42
N VAL A 30 -16.98 2.45 7.98
CA VAL A 30 -15.68 2.12 8.57
C VAL A 30 -15.61 2.76 9.94
N VAL A 31 -15.36 1.97 10.98
CA VAL A 31 -15.34 2.43 12.37
C VAL A 31 -13.94 2.48 12.98
N ALA A 32 -12.99 1.69 12.46
CA ALA A 32 -11.60 1.73 12.89
C ALA A 32 -10.67 1.07 11.87
N LEU A 33 -9.40 1.46 11.93
CA LEU A 33 -8.27 0.75 11.34
C LEU A 33 -7.46 0.10 12.48
N LEU A 34 -7.09 -1.16 12.32
CA LEU A 34 -6.37 -1.96 13.30
C LEU A 34 -4.96 -2.29 12.82
N ASP A 35 -4.10 -2.73 13.73
CA ASP A 35 -2.78 -3.30 13.38
C ASP A 35 -1.78 -2.30 12.80
N TRP A 36 -1.56 -1.21 13.54
CA TRP A 36 -0.65 -0.12 13.18
C TRP A 36 0.84 -0.43 13.43
N GLU A 37 1.22 -1.68 13.72
CA GLU A 37 2.59 -2.03 14.15
C GLU A 37 3.67 -1.76 13.08
N TYR A 38 3.27 -1.77 11.80
CA TYR A 38 4.15 -1.46 10.66
C TYR A 38 4.01 -0.03 10.14
N SER A 39 3.19 0.78 10.81
CA SER A 39 2.92 2.14 10.36
C SER A 39 4.14 3.05 10.49
N GLY A 40 4.18 4.08 9.66
CA GLY A 40 5.29 5.02 9.64
C GLY A 40 5.16 6.04 8.52
N PHE A 41 6.11 6.97 8.46
CA PHE A 41 6.15 8.00 7.43
C PHE A 41 6.88 7.50 6.19
N TYR A 42 6.15 7.37 5.09
CA TYR A 42 6.66 6.93 3.79
C TYR A 42 6.11 7.84 2.70
N PRO A 43 6.70 7.83 1.49
CA PRO A 43 6.11 8.53 0.35
C PRO A 43 4.66 8.13 0.13
N GLU A 44 3.79 9.06 -0.27
CA GLU A 44 2.35 8.84 -0.46
C GLU A 44 1.99 7.65 -1.37
N TYR A 45 2.82 7.34 -2.38
CA TYR A 45 2.62 6.16 -3.24
C TYR A 45 2.79 4.82 -2.52
N TRP A 46 3.43 4.82 -1.34
CA TRP A 46 3.85 3.61 -0.64
C TRP A 46 2.67 2.78 -0.16
N GLU A 47 1.62 3.41 0.38
CA GLU A 47 0.42 2.71 0.86
C GLU A 47 -0.27 1.95 -0.28
N TYR A 48 -0.40 2.60 -1.44
CA TYR A 48 -0.98 1.97 -2.64
C TYR A 48 -0.18 0.73 -3.07
N CYS A 49 1.15 0.86 -3.12
CA CYS A 49 2.03 -0.25 -3.50
C CYS A 49 1.95 -1.42 -2.50
N LYS A 50 1.87 -1.11 -1.20
CA LYS A 50 1.81 -2.10 -0.12
C LYS A 50 0.46 -2.81 -0.04
N ALA A 51 -0.65 -2.09 -0.21
CA ALA A 51 -2.01 -2.65 -0.20
C ALA A 51 -2.25 -3.68 -1.32
N LEU A 52 -1.43 -3.66 -2.38
CA LEU A 52 -1.47 -4.61 -3.49
C LEU A 52 -0.42 -5.74 -3.37
N TRP A 53 0.49 -5.67 -2.38
CA TRP A 53 1.60 -6.61 -2.23
C TRP A 53 1.20 -7.97 -1.64
N ARG A 54 0.33 -7.94 -0.62
CA ARG A 54 -0.03 -9.11 0.22
C ARG A 54 -1.40 -9.76 0.01
N PRO A 55 -2.42 -9.15 -0.61
CA PRO A 55 -3.71 -9.82 -0.73
C PRO A 55 -3.57 -11.08 -1.59
N GLY A 56 -4.37 -12.10 -1.29
CA GLY A 56 -4.61 -13.17 -2.24
C GLY A 56 -5.12 -12.55 -3.55
N TRP A 57 -4.39 -12.76 -4.65
CA TRP A 57 -4.74 -12.25 -5.98
C TRP A 57 -6.14 -12.70 -6.45
N ASP A 58 -6.67 -13.73 -5.81
CA ASP A 58 -7.99 -14.29 -6.00
C ASP A 58 -9.11 -13.59 -5.21
N GLY A 59 -8.78 -12.69 -4.27
CA GLY A 59 -9.72 -11.93 -3.45
C GLY A 59 -10.33 -10.72 -4.16
N SER A 60 -11.52 -10.31 -3.69
CA SER A 60 -12.25 -9.12 -4.18
C SER A 60 -11.43 -7.83 -4.08
N TRP A 61 -10.53 -7.74 -3.10
CA TRP A 61 -9.65 -6.59 -2.90
C TRP A 61 -8.85 -6.23 -4.16
N VAL A 62 -8.32 -7.24 -4.85
CA VAL A 62 -7.56 -7.08 -6.11
C VAL A 62 -8.50 -7.20 -7.32
N LYS A 63 -9.37 -8.22 -7.37
CA LYS A 63 -10.25 -8.48 -8.52
C LYS A 63 -11.20 -7.33 -8.82
N ASP A 64 -11.80 -6.75 -7.80
CA ASP A 64 -12.78 -5.67 -7.95
C ASP A 64 -12.12 -4.28 -7.98
N ARG A 65 -10.78 -4.25 -7.94
CA ARG A 65 -9.96 -3.04 -7.87
C ARG A 65 -10.40 -2.14 -6.72
N ALA A 66 -10.60 -2.73 -5.53
CA ALA A 66 -11.08 -2.00 -4.36
C ALA A 66 -10.06 -0.95 -3.91
N VAL A 67 -8.77 -1.27 -3.97
CA VAL A 67 -7.67 -0.35 -3.60
C VAL A 67 -7.73 0.94 -4.42
N ASP A 68 -7.95 0.85 -5.73
CA ASP A 68 -8.02 2.00 -6.63
C ASP A 68 -9.19 2.95 -6.33
N ARG A 69 -10.18 2.49 -5.54
CA ARG A 69 -11.31 3.31 -5.09
C ARG A 69 -11.06 3.98 -3.75
N ILE A 70 -10.11 3.47 -2.97
CA ILE A 70 -9.82 3.89 -1.60
C ILE A 70 -8.58 4.78 -1.56
N LEU A 71 -7.57 4.47 -2.39
CA LEU A 71 -6.29 5.16 -2.48
C LEU A 71 -6.08 5.73 -3.88
N GLU A 72 -5.30 6.81 -3.97
CA GLU A 72 -4.85 7.34 -5.25
C GLU A 72 -3.98 6.30 -5.98
N PRO A 73 -4.27 5.95 -7.25
CA PRO A 73 -3.50 4.95 -7.98
C PRO A 73 -2.13 5.46 -8.45
N TYR A 74 -1.06 4.86 -7.91
CA TYR A 74 0.33 5.13 -8.31
C TYR A 74 0.90 4.00 -9.18
N LEU A 75 0.37 3.86 -10.40
CA LEU A 75 0.66 2.71 -11.27
C LEU A 75 2.13 2.64 -11.74
N LYS A 76 2.79 3.79 -11.92
CA LYS A 76 4.18 3.84 -12.38
C LYS A 76 5.13 3.43 -11.26
N GLU A 77 4.89 3.95 -10.07
CA GLU A 77 5.59 3.65 -8.83
C GLU A 77 5.37 2.18 -8.47
N LEU A 78 4.14 1.69 -8.56
CA LEU A 78 3.80 0.27 -8.38
C LEU A 78 4.62 -0.63 -9.32
N ALA A 79 4.67 -0.31 -10.61
CA ALA A 79 5.45 -1.07 -11.59
C ALA A 79 6.95 -1.08 -11.25
N ILE A 80 7.49 0.05 -10.78
CA ILE A 80 8.88 0.15 -10.31
C ILE A 80 9.09 -0.70 -9.06
N ILE A 81 8.27 -0.51 -8.02
CA ILE A 81 8.36 -1.22 -6.74
C ILE A 81 8.26 -2.73 -6.95
N TRP A 82 7.33 -3.22 -7.77
CA TRP A 82 7.21 -4.65 -8.03
C TRP A 82 8.46 -5.23 -8.71
N ASN A 83 8.97 -4.53 -9.73
CA ASN A 83 10.13 -4.99 -10.51
C ASN A 83 11.47 -4.80 -9.79
N THR A 84 11.51 -4.02 -8.69
CA THR A 84 12.72 -3.74 -7.90
C THR A 84 12.62 -4.23 -6.46
N SER A 85 11.54 -4.93 -6.13
CA SER A 85 11.21 -5.36 -4.78
C SER A 85 12.25 -6.27 -4.13
N SER A 86 12.93 -7.12 -4.89
CA SER A 86 14.04 -7.93 -4.40
C SER A 86 15.20 -7.08 -3.87
N THR A 87 15.32 -5.83 -4.32
CA THR A 87 16.35 -4.89 -3.86
C THR A 87 15.84 -3.98 -2.73
N ILE A 88 14.57 -3.57 -2.79
CA ILE A 88 13.99 -2.60 -1.84
C ILE A 88 13.53 -3.28 -0.53
N CYS A 89 12.97 -4.48 -0.61
CA CYS A 89 12.32 -5.15 0.52
C CYS A 89 13.29 -6.01 1.38
N HIS A 90 14.57 -6.06 1.03
CA HIS A 90 15.63 -6.75 1.80
C HIS A 90 16.44 -5.79 2.70
N ALA A 91 15.81 -4.74 3.25
CA ALA A 91 16.42 -4.01 4.34
C ALA A 91 16.68 -4.99 5.51
N PRO A 92 17.89 -5.04 6.09
CA PRO A 92 18.22 -5.97 7.16
C PRO A 92 17.28 -5.73 8.34
N LYS A 93 16.64 -6.80 8.81
CA LYS A 93 15.95 -6.78 10.10
C LYS A 93 17.00 -6.44 11.16
N SER A 94 16.84 -5.30 11.83
CA SER A 94 17.61 -4.94 13.02
C SER A 94 17.42 -5.97 14.12
#